data_AF-A0A2N0XBI3-F1
#
_entry.id   AF-A0A2N0XBI3-F1
#
_cell.length_a   1.000
_cell.length_b   1.000
_cell.length_c   1.000
_cell.angle_alpha   90.00
_cell.angle_beta   90.00
_cell.angle_gamma   90.00
#
_symmetry.space_group_name_H-M   'P 1'
#
loop_
_entity.id
_entity.type
_entity.pdbx_description
1 polymer ?
#
loop_
_entity_poly.entity_id
_entity_poly.type
_entity_poly.pdbx_seq_one_letter_code
_entity_poly.pdbx_strand_id
1 'polypeptide(L)'
;MANSGINITLEPIKIGKHRMKIIVDSKKNHYTRNLSNKEYTAIYRSVLKINPKSLYIISNNKDTLTTNCIDGFSTIMTIFRNNKKETYFVDCLSKMDKYKNERKDFWHATKLIFEAANVKIKELED
;
A
#
# COMPACT_ATOMS: atom_id res chain seq x y z
N MET A 1 -7.38 -12.82 16.44
CA MET A 1 -6.76 -11.47 16.51
C MET A 1 -7.37 -10.66 15.38
N ALA A 2 -8.07 -9.57 15.69
CA ALA A 2 -8.66 -8.72 14.66
C ALA A 2 -7.53 -8.05 13.86
N ASN A 3 -7.54 -8.23 12.54
CA ASN A 3 -6.52 -7.72 11.63
C ASN A 3 -6.48 -6.17 11.71
N SER A 4 -5.59 -5.60 12.53
CA SER A 4 -5.35 -4.16 12.61
C SER A 4 -4.48 -3.77 11.42
N GLY A 5 -5.10 -3.43 10.29
CA GLY A 5 -4.32 -3.04 9.12
C GLY A 5 -5.17 -2.53 7.97
N ILE A 6 -4.47 -2.02 6.97
CA ILE A 6 -5.03 -1.61 5.69
C ILE A 6 -4.57 -2.62 4.64
N ASN A 7 -5.50 -3.27 3.95
CA ASN A 7 -5.23 -4.05 2.76
C ASN A 7 -5.66 -3.28 1.53
N ILE A 8 -4.72 -3.06 0.62
CA ILE A 8 -4.92 -2.39 -0.65
C ILE A 8 -4.80 -3.45 -1.74
N THR A 9 -5.77 -3.53 -2.63
CA THR A 9 -5.72 -4.41 -3.80
C THR A 9 -6.00 -3.65 -5.08
N LEU A 10 -5.08 -3.72 -6.05
CA LEU A 10 -5.30 -3.25 -7.42
C LEU A 10 -5.44 -4.46 -8.34
N GLU A 11 -6.63 -4.67 -8.90
CA GLU A 11 -6.91 -5.81 -9.76
C GLU A 11 -7.61 -5.43 -11.07
N PRO A 12 -7.39 -6.19 -12.16
CA PRO A 12 -8.09 -5.96 -13.42
C PRO A 12 -9.58 -6.25 -13.29
N ILE A 13 -10.39 -5.43 -13.95
CA ILE A 13 -11.83 -5.68 -14.09
C ILE A 13 -12.01 -6.71 -15.19
N LYS A 14 -12.57 -7.88 -14.83
CA LYS A 14 -12.81 -8.99 -15.77
C LYS A 14 -13.64 -8.60 -16.99
N ILE A 15 -14.51 -7.59 -16.85
CA ILE A 15 -15.40 -7.07 -17.89
C ILE A 15 -14.98 -5.64 -18.21
N GLY A 16 -14.16 -5.47 -19.26
CA GLY A 16 -13.67 -4.17 -19.72
C GLY A 16 -12.17 -4.19 -19.98
N LYS A 17 -11.78 -4.07 -21.25
CA LYS A 17 -10.36 -4.09 -21.67
C LYS A 17 -9.55 -3.06 -20.86
N HIS A 18 -8.53 -3.53 -20.15
CA HIS A 18 -7.50 -2.74 -19.45
C HIS A 18 -8.00 -1.81 -18.34
N ARG A 19 -9.18 -2.05 -17.77
CA ARG A 19 -9.65 -1.30 -16.61
C ARG A 19 -9.15 -1.94 -15.33
N MET A 20 -8.69 -1.12 -14.41
CA MET A 20 -8.25 -1.54 -13.09
C MET A 20 -9.23 -1.01 -12.05
N LYS A 21 -9.50 -1.80 -11.02
CA LYS A 21 -10.21 -1.34 -9.84
C LYS A 21 -9.27 -1.38 -8.64
N ILE A 22 -9.55 -0.49 -7.71
CA ILE A 22 -8.89 -0.43 -6.42
C ILE A 22 -9.86 -0.87 -5.34
N ILE A 23 -9.37 -1.66 -4.40
CA ILE A 23 -10.07 -2.11 -3.22
C ILE A 23 -9.21 -1.70 -2.02
N VAL A 24 -9.80 -1.02 -1.05
CA VAL A 24 -9.14 -0.65 0.20
C VAL A 24 -9.99 -1.19 1.35
N ASP A 25 -9.41 -2.11 2.11
CA ASP A 25 -10.01 -2.76 3.26
C ASP A 25 -9.28 -2.32 4.53
N SER A 26 -9.99 -1.71 5.47
CA SER A 26 -9.53 -1.46 6.82
C SER A 26 -10.50 -2.08 7.82
N LYS A 27 -10.16 -2.03 9.12
CA LYS A 27 -11.08 -2.49 10.18
C LYS A 27 -12.42 -1.76 10.16
N LYS A 28 -12.47 -0.51 9.67
CA LYS A 28 -13.67 0.35 9.72
C LYS A 28 -14.30 0.58 8.35
N ASN A 29 -13.52 0.45 7.28
CA ASN A 29 -13.92 0.88 5.95
C ASN A 29 -13.67 -0.22 4.93
N HIS A 30 -14.64 -0.44 4.05
CA HIS A 30 -14.46 -1.19 2.81
C HIS A 30 -14.75 -0.25 1.66
N TYR A 31 -13.80 -0.11 0.75
CA TYR A 31 -13.93 0.76 -0.41
C TYR A 31 -13.58 0.00 -1.68
N THR A 32 -14.36 0.23 -2.73
CA THR A 32 -14.10 -0.30 -4.07
C THR A 32 -14.44 0.74 -5.13
N ARG A 33 -13.54 0.95 -6.09
CA ARG A 33 -13.77 1.88 -7.21
C ARG A 33 -12.97 1.50 -8.45
N ASN A 34 -13.54 1.79 -9.62
CA ASN A 34 -12.83 1.72 -10.88
C ASN A 34 -11.91 2.94 -11.06
N LEU A 35 -10.64 2.69 -11.36
CA LEU A 35 -9.67 3.74 -11.65
C LEU A 35 -9.81 4.21 -13.09
N SER A 36 -9.70 5.52 -13.29
CA SER A 36 -9.41 6.06 -14.63
C SER A 36 -8.00 5.66 -15.06
N ASN A 37 -7.74 5.71 -16.37
CA ASN A 37 -6.40 5.43 -16.92
C ASN A 37 -5.33 6.36 -16.31
N LYS A 38 -5.68 7.63 -16.03
CA LYS A 38 -4.76 8.61 -15.44
C LYS A 38 -4.40 8.23 -14.01
N GLU A 39 -5.39 7.88 -13.18
CA GLU A 39 -5.19 7.45 -11.79
C GLU A 39 -4.37 6.16 -11.74
N TYR A 40 -4.74 5.16 -12.55
CA TYR A 40 -3.99 3.92 -12.62
C TYR A 40 -2.54 4.15 -13.05
N THR A 41 -2.31 4.97 -14.09
CA THR A 41 -0.94 5.26 -14.56
C THR A 41 -0.10 5.95 -13.49
N ALA A 42 -0.69 6.87 -12.73
CA ALA A 42 0.01 7.55 -11.64
C ALA A 42 0.39 6.58 -10.52
N ILE A 43 -0.56 5.78 -10.04
CA ILE A 43 -0.31 4.76 -9.02
C ILE A 43 0.73 3.75 -9.52
N TYR A 44 0.56 3.25 -10.75
CA TYR A 44 1.47 2.30 -11.37
C TYR A 44 2.91 2.80 -11.41
N ARG A 45 3.12 4.04 -11.89
CA ARG A 45 4.45 4.65 -11.94
C ARG A 45 5.05 4.84 -10.55
N SER A 46 4.23 5.11 -9.52
CA SER A 46 4.70 5.20 -8.15
C SER A 46 5.13 3.85 -7.60
N VAL A 47 4.34 2.81 -7.83
CA VAL A 47 4.65 1.45 -7.34
C VAL A 47 5.91 0.91 -8.00
N LEU A 48 6.16 1.21 -9.28
CA LEU A 48 7.42 0.83 -9.95
C LEU A 48 8.69 1.36 -9.26
N LYS A 49 8.59 2.42 -8.46
CA LYS A 49 9.72 2.98 -7.71
C LYS A 49 9.95 2.26 -6.39
N ILE A 50 8.97 1.50 -5.90
CA ILE A 50 9.10 0.75 -4.66
C ILE A 50 10.17 -0.31 -4.86
N ASN A 51 11.24 -0.22 -4.07
CA ASN A 51 12.25 -1.26 -3.98
C ASN A 51 11.80 -2.28 -2.90
N PRO A 52 11.36 -3.49 -3.26
CA PRO A 52 10.87 -4.44 -2.27
C PRO A 52 11.93 -4.80 -1.22
N LYS A 53 13.22 -4.82 -1.62
CA LYS A 53 14.32 -5.16 -0.72
C LYS A 53 14.57 -4.10 0.35
N SER A 54 14.20 -2.84 0.12
CA SER A 54 14.35 -1.79 1.13
C SER A 54 13.19 -1.76 2.13
N LEU A 55 12.04 -2.36 1.80
CA LEU A 55 10.90 -2.44 2.72
C LEU A 55 11.13 -3.47 3.83
N TYR A 56 11.89 -4.52 3.54
CA TYR A 56 12.33 -5.48 4.55
C TYR A 56 13.65 -5.01 5.17
N ILE A 57 13.57 -4.32 6.31
CA ILE A 57 14.74 -4.16 7.17
C ILE A 57 14.97 -5.51 7.83
N ILE A 58 15.72 -6.40 7.17
CA ILE A 58 16.35 -7.54 7.85
C ILE A 58 17.45 -6.91 8.70
N SER A 59 17.23 -6.78 10.01
CA SER A 59 18.29 -6.34 10.93
C SER A 59 19.38 -7.40 10.90
N ASN A 60 20.46 -7.14 10.15
CA ASN A 60 21.66 -7.94 10.22
C ASN A 60 22.14 -7.97 11.68
N ASN A 61 22.06 -9.16 12.30
CA ASN A 61 22.72 -9.56 13.55
C ASN A 61 22.14 -9.19 14.93
N LYS A 62 20.89 -8.76 15.06
CA LYS A 62 20.16 -8.84 16.35
C LYS A 62 18.68 -9.08 16.09
N ASP A 63 18.07 -10.00 16.82
CA ASP A 63 16.63 -10.30 16.87
C ASP A 63 15.81 -9.12 17.41
N THR A 64 15.94 -7.97 16.78
CA THR A 64 15.17 -6.77 17.08
C THR A 64 14.56 -6.29 15.79
N LEU A 65 13.34 -6.77 15.53
CA LEU A 65 12.35 -6.02 14.78
C LEU A 65 12.28 -4.63 15.44
N THR A 66 12.86 -3.62 14.81
CA THR A 66 12.60 -2.21 15.14
C THR A 66 11.20 -1.83 14.66
N THR A 67 10.20 -2.58 15.10
CA THR A 67 8.80 -2.23 14.91
C THR A 67 8.48 -1.18 15.97
N ASN A 68 8.40 0.09 15.61
CA ASN A 68 7.99 1.17 16.52
C ASN A 68 6.48 1.11 16.86
N CYS A 69 5.90 -0.08 16.85
CA CYS A 69 4.49 -0.25 16.64
C CYS A 69 3.95 -1.38 17.50
N ILE A 70 3.28 -0.95 18.55
CA ILE A 70 2.87 -1.81 19.66
C ILE A 70 1.57 -2.57 19.32
N ASP A 71 0.76 -2.05 18.39
CA ASP A 71 -0.55 -2.57 18.02
C ASP A 71 -0.54 -3.51 16.80
N GLY A 72 0.65 -3.77 16.23
CA GLY A 72 0.83 -4.63 15.06
C GLY A 72 0.20 -4.08 13.77
N PHE A 73 -0.03 -2.77 13.68
CA PHE A 73 -0.66 -2.18 12.51
C PHE A 73 0.18 -2.37 11.24
N SER A 74 -0.43 -2.84 10.15
CA SER A 74 0.31 -3.01 8.88
C SER A 74 -0.49 -2.52 7.67
N THR A 75 0.25 -2.06 6.66
CA THR A 75 -0.30 -1.76 5.34
C THR A 75 0.23 -2.78 4.35
N ILE A 76 -0.69 -3.51 3.73
CA ILE A 76 -0.40 -4.51 2.70
C ILE A 76 -0.91 -3.99 1.37
N MET A 77 -0.06 -3.99 0.35
CA MET A 77 -0.44 -3.59 -1.01
C MET A 77 -0.26 -4.76 -1.96
N THR A 78 -1.35 -5.20 -2.57
CA THR A 78 -1.38 -6.25 -3.59
C THR A 78 -1.71 -5.66 -4.94
N ILE A 79 -0.92 -5.98 -5.97
CA ILE A 79 -1.12 -5.51 -7.33
C ILE A 79 -1.08 -6.69 -8.29
N PHE A 80 -2.09 -6.78 -9.15
CA PHE A 80 -2.13 -7.73 -10.25
C PHE A 80 -1.64 -7.07 -11.54
N ARG A 81 -0.48 -7.52 -12.05
CA ARG A 81 0.18 -6.98 -13.25
C ARG A 81 0.69 -8.12 -14.12
N ASN A 82 0.45 -8.05 -15.43
CA ASN A 82 0.99 -9.03 -16.41
C ASN A 82 0.75 -10.49 -15.98
N ASN A 83 -0.44 -10.79 -15.46
CA ASN A 83 -0.82 -12.10 -14.89
C ASN A 83 0.01 -12.56 -13.67
N LYS A 84 0.74 -11.64 -13.02
CA LYS A 84 1.47 -11.86 -11.78
C LYS A 84 0.84 -11.07 -10.65
N LYS A 85 0.88 -11.64 -9.45
CA LYS A 85 0.51 -10.99 -8.19
C LYS A 85 1.79 -10.52 -7.51
N GLU A 86 1.90 -9.22 -7.26
CA GLU A 86 2.97 -8.60 -6.49
C GLU A 86 2.39 -8.12 -5.16
N THR A 87 3.07 -8.37 -4.05
CA THR A 87 2.61 -7.98 -2.72
C THR A 87 3.74 -7.27 -1.98
N TYR A 88 3.42 -6.13 -1.41
CA TYR A 88 4.32 -5.27 -0.65
C TYR A 88 3.75 -5.12 0.75
N PHE A 89 4.64 -5.06 1.74
CA PHE A 89 4.28 -4.99 3.14
C PHE A 89 5.10 -3.89 3.82
N VAL A 90 4.43 -3.05 4.59
CA VAL A 90 5.07 -2.11 5.50
C VAL A 90 4.34 -2.13 6.83
N ASP A 91 5.11 -2.32 7.90
CA ASP A 91 4.65 -2.15 9.26
C ASP A 91 4.50 -0.67 9.57
N CYS A 92 3.34 -0.28 10.10
CA CYS A 92 3.16 1.00 10.79
C CYS A 92 3.53 2.18 9.90
N LEU A 93 2.94 2.17 8.71
CA LEU A 93 3.06 3.23 7.75
C LEU A 93 2.60 4.54 8.38
N SER A 94 3.51 5.52 8.43
CA SER A 94 3.30 6.81 9.08
C SER A 94 3.60 7.94 8.11
N LYS A 95 3.15 9.15 8.44
CA LYS A 95 3.52 10.36 7.68
C LYS A 95 5.03 10.59 7.57
N MET A 96 5.80 10.10 8.54
CA MET A 96 7.26 10.29 8.55
C MET A 96 7.97 9.46 7.48
N ASP A 97 7.33 8.41 6.96
CA ASP A 97 7.91 7.56 5.93
C ASP A 97 8.11 8.30 4.60
N LYS A 98 7.41 9.42 4.37
CA LYS A 98 7.67 10.30 3.22
C LYS A 98 9.10 10.86 3.19
N TYR A 99 9.79 10.86 4.34
CA TYR A 99 11.17 11.33 4.46
C TYR A 99 12.20 10.20 4.57
N LYS A 100 11.77 8.94 4.72
CA LYS A 100 12.68 7.79 4.84
C LYS A 100 12.97 7.22 3.47
N ASN A 101 14.25 7.14 3.09
CA ASN A 101 14.64 6.70 1.74
C ASN A 101 14.13 5.30 1.39
N GLU A 102 14.01 4.44 2.39
CA GLU A 102 13.61 3.04 2.28
C GLU A 102 12.11 2.89 2.03
N ARG A 103 11.29 3.83 2.56
CA ARG A 103 9.83 3.72 2.67
C ARG A 103 9.06 4.82 1.93
N LYS A 104 9.73 5.88 1.47
CA LYS A 104 9.09 7.05 0.82
C LYS A 104 8.27 6.71 -0.42
N ASP A 105 8.75 5.78 -1.24
CA ASP A 105 8.06 5.40 -2.47
C ASP A 105 6.81 4.57 -2.17
N PHE A 106 6.87 3.72 -1.14
CA PHE A 106 5.70 2.99 -0.65
C PHE A 106 4.68 3.97 -0.04
N TRP A 107 5.13 4.91 0.80
CA TRP A 107 4.27 5.95 1.36
C TRP A 107 3.59 6.76 0.25
N HIS A 108 4.34 7.16 -0.77
CA HIS A 108 3.80 7.94 -1.89
C HIS A 108 2.76 7.15 -2.70
N ALA A 109 3.05 5.88 -3.00
CA ALA A 109 2.11 5.01 -3.70
C ALA A 109 0.81 4.84 -2.90
N THR A 110 0.92 4.58 -1.60
CA THR A 110 -0.23 4.48 -0.70
C THR A 110 -1.01 5.79 -0.66
N LYS A 111 -0.36 6.96 -0.58
CA LYS A 111 -1.06 8.26 -0.63
C LYS A 111 -1.91 8.42 -1.89
N LEU A 112 -1.34 8.14 -3.07
CA LEU A 112 -2.07 8.24 -4.35
C LEU A 112 -3.28 7.31 -4.40
N ILE A 113 -3.14 6.12 -3.81
CA ILE A 113 -4.21 5.14 -3.69
C ILE A 113 -5.34 5.66 -2.80
N PHE A 114 -5.00 6.19 -1.63
CA PHE A 114 -5.99 6.77 -0.71
C PHE A 114 -6.72 7.97 -1.34
N GLU A 115 -5.99 8.84 -2.03
CA GLU A 115 -6.55 9.96 -2.79
C GLU A 115 -7.51 9.47 -3.89
N ALA A 116 -7.10 8.48 -4.68
CA ALA A 116 -7.97 7.86 -5.70
C ALA A 116 -9.16 7.12 -5.07
N ALA A 117 -9.00 6.59 -3.86
CA ALA A 117 -10.06 5.92 -3.14
C ALA A 117 -11.01 6.89 -2.42
N ASN A 118 -10.69 8.19 -2.40
CA ASN A 118 -11.36 9.18 -1.53
C ASN A 118 -11.45 8.69 -0.06
N VAL A 119 -10.52 7.84 0.35
CA VAL A 119 -10.40 7.38 1.74
C VAL A 119 -9.61 8.45 2.46
N LYS A 120 -10.18 8.98 3.54
CA LYS A 120 -9.49 9.99 4.34
C LYS A 120 -8.15 9.41 4.79
N ILE A 121 -7.08 10.14 4.48
CA ILE A 121 -5.70 9.83 4.91
C ILE A 121 -5.61 9.72 6.44
N LYS A 122 -6.64 10.12 7.21
CA LYS A 122 -6.78 9.91 8.68
C LYS A 122 -6.45 8.50 9.17
N GLU A 123 -6.54 7.46 8.35
CA GLU A 123 -6.07 6.11 8.73
C GLU A 123 -4.54 5.94 8.69
N LEU A 124 -3.82 6.92 8.13
CA LEU A 124 -2.36 7.07 8.03
C LEU A 124 -1.85 8.30 8.82
N GLU A 125 -2.76 9.04 9.46
CA GLU A 125 -2.45 10.13 10.37
C GLU A 125 -2.57 9.56 11.78
N ASP A 126 -1.43 9.35 12.45
CA ASP A 126 -1.25 8.87 13.85
C ASP A 126 -2.51 8.79 14.73
#